data_AF-A0A3M6TEL0-F1
#
_entry.id   AF-A0A3M6TEL0-F1
#
_cell.length_a   1.000
_cell.length_b   1.000
_cell.length_c   1.000
_cell.angle_alpha   90.00
_cell.angle_beta   90.00
_cell.angle_gamma   90.00
#
_symmetry.space_group_name_H-M   'P 1'
#
loop_
_entity.id
_entity.type
_entity.pdbx_description
1 polymer ?
#
loop_
_entity_poly.entity_id
_entity_poly.type
_entity_poly.pdbx_seq_one_letter_code
_entity_poly.pdbx_strand_id
1 'polypeptide(L)'
;MALSKQHEALNEEDVNRVSPTIKFNIGGHYFTTTRETLTKDPNSRLASMLSGTLDLKPAEDGAFFFDRDGTHFRFILNYLRDGKIIVPEGATAFRQLLEEAKFYQIKGLSDELNSVWSQTERRVRINVGGHYFTTTRQTLIKDPNSMLNRMFSEKFNQKPGVDGAFFIDRDGTHFRFILNFLRTGKLTFPEGETAIKELLKEAEFYQIQGILDELHFNSEIVTDNEHRKKLLQWLPPQDTQERRRRLRLLFRASQDGFMAETFHSKCDNKGPTITIVQSGDNIFGGFTEESWGSKYSSIVRFMQTELSYESDRN
;
A
#
# COMPACT_ATOMS: atom_id res chain seq x y z
N MET A 1 -60.49 65.18 -19.83
CA MET A 1 -59.10 65.23 -19.33
C MET A 1 -59.06 64.55 -17.98
N ALA A 2 -58.65 63.27 -17.96
CA ALA A 2 -58.11 62.56 -16.79
C ALA A 2 -58.06 61.07 -17.14
N LEU A 3 -56.85 60.52 -17.29
CA LEU A 3 -56.60 59.11 -17.09
C LEU A 3 -55.31 59.02 -16.27
N SER A 4 -55.48 58.92 -14.96
CA SER A 4 -54.42 58.59 -14.02
C SER A 4 -54.15 57.09 -14.14
N LYS A 5 -52.92 56.71 -14.48
CA LYS A 5 -52.49 55.31 -14.43
C LYS A 5 -52.21 54.94 -12.97
N GLN A 6 -53.02 54.07 -12.40
CA GLN A 6 -52.67 53.36 -11.17
C GLN A 6 -51.60 52.30 -11.50
N HIS A 7 -50.50 52.36 -10.76
CA HIS A 7 -49.50 51.29 -10.68
C HIS A 7 -50.10 50.19 -9.79
N GLU A 8 -50.42 49.03 -10.34
CA GLU A 8 -50.72 47.83 -9.56
C GLU A 8 -49.41 47.25 -9.01
N ALA A 9 -49.30 47.17 -7.69
CA ALA A 9 -48.28 46.39 -7.02
C ALA A 9 -48.59 44.90 -7.21
N LEU A 10 -47.61 44.14 -7.73
CA LEU A 10 -47.73 42.69 -7.92
C LEU A 10 -47.78 41.98 -6.55
N ASN A 11 -48.74 41.08 -6.38
CA ASN A 11 -48.94 40.28 -5.17
C ASN A 11 -47.72 39.41 -4.83
N GLU A 12 -47.44 39.23 -3.53
CA GLU A 12 -46.39 38.34 -3.01
C GLU A 12 -46.57 36.87 -3.45
N GLU A 13 -47.80 36.45 -3.79
CA GLU A 13 -48.07 35.12 -4.34
C GLU A 13 -47.64 34.95 -5.80
N ASP A 14 -47.60 36.03 -6.60
CA ASP A 14 -47.17 35.98 -8.00
C ASP A 14 -45.64 35.93 -8.14
N VAL A 15 -44.90 36.51 -7.20
CA VAL A 15 -43.41 36.46 -7.20
C VAL A 15 -42.91 35.01 -7.06
N ASN A 16 -43.64 34.15 -6.33
CA ASN A 16 -43.30 32.73 -6.17
C ASN A 16 -43.52 31.88 -7.44
N ARG A 17 -44.16 32.44 -8.48
CA ARG A 17 -44.40 31.76 -9.78
C ARG A 17 -43.43 32.16 -10.90
N VAL A 18 -42.54 33.14 -10.72
CA VAL A 18 -41.94 33.85 -11.88
C VAL A 18 -40.42 33.69 -12.06
N SER A 19 -39.70 32.87 -11.28
CA SER A 19 -38.33 32.49 -11.69
C SER A 19 -38.04 30.99 -11.57
N PRO A 20 -37.57 30.32 -12.65
CA PRO A 20 -37.19 28.91 -12.61
C PRO A 20 -35.92 28.67 -11.78
N THR A 21 -35.23 29.75 -11.41
CA THR A 21 -33.95 29.74 -10.74
C THR A 21 -34.04 30.36 -9.35
N ILE A 22 -33.46 29.68 -8.37
CA ILE A 22 -33.32 30.10 -6.98
C ILE A 22 -31.90 30.60 -6.76
N LYS A 23 -31.77 31.77 -6.14
CA LYS A 23 -30.50 32.31 -5.65
C LYS A 23 -30.31 31.95 -4.19
N PHE A 24 -29.09 31.63 -3.80
CA PHE A 24 -28.77 31.41 -2.39
C PHE A 24 -27.33 31.84 -2.10
N ASN A 25 -27.13 32.31 -0.88
CA ASN A 25 -25.88 32.79 -0.33
C ASN A 25 -25.46 31.88 0.81
N ILE A 26 -24.31 31.22 0.68
CA ILE A 26 -23.78 30.27 1.65
C ILE A 26 -22.51 30.85 2.23
N GLY A 27 -22.63 31.52 3.38
CA GLY A 27 -21.50 32.16 4.07
C GLY A 27 -20.72 33.16 3.21
N GLY A 28 -21.41 33.89 2.32
CA GLY A 28 -20.82 34.83 1.37
C GLY A 28 -20.64 34.29 -0.05
N HIS A 29 -20.82 32.99 -0.27
CA HIS A 29 -20.74 32.40 -1.60
C HIS A 29 -22.12 32.35 -2.27
N TYR A 30 -22.27 33.09 -3.37
CA TYR A 30 -23.50 33.15 -4.14
C TYR A 30 -23.56 32.05 -5.19
N PHE A 31 -24.71 31.40 -5.26
CA PHE A 31 -25.00 30.35 -6.22
C PHE A 31 -26.40 30.55 -6.79
N THR A 32 -26.63 29.96 -7.96
CA THR A 32 -27.92 29.95 -8.63
C THR A 32 -28.19 28.56 -9.20
N THR A 33 -29.39 28.03 -8.95
CA THR A 33 -29.79 26.70 -9.41
C THR A 33 -31.31 26.61 -9.54
N THR A 34 -31.88 25.45 -9.90
CA THR A 34 -33.34 25.26 -9.99
C THR A 34 -33.92 24.59 -8.75
N ARG A 35 -35.22 24.79 -8.49
CA ARG A 35 -35.96 24.04 -7.45
C ARG A 35 -35.81 22.53 -7.65
N GLU A 36 -35.95 22.08 -8.90
CA GLU A 36 -35.76 20.67 -9.29
C GLU A 36 -34.41 20.09 -8.85
N THR A 37 -33.33 20.85 -8.99
CA THR A 37 -31.99 20.40 -8.56
C THR A 37 -31.94 20.24 -7.03
N LEU A 38 -32.45 21.22 -6.28
CA LEU A 38 -32.40 21.20 -4.81
C LEU A 38 -33.34 20.16 -4.19
N THR A 39 -34.42 19.81 -4.88
CA THR A 39 -35.38 18.79 -4.44
C THR A 39 -35.11 17.40 -5.00
N LYS A 40 -33.99 17.20 -5.70
CA LYS A 40 -33.61 15.92 -6.31
C LYS A 40 -33.46 14.80 -5.27
N ASP A 41 -32.96 15.14 -4.08
CA ASP A 41 -33.05 14.30 -2.89
C ASP A 41 -34.15 14.86 -1.98
N PRO A 42 -35.37 14.27 -1.96
CA PRO A 42 -36.50 14.81 -1.22
C PRO A 42 -36.32 14.75 0.31
N ASN A 43 -35.40 13.91 0.79
CA ASN A 43 -35.10 13.79 2.22
C ASN A 43 -33.95 14.72 2.65
N SER A 44 -33.33 15.42 1.70
CA SER A 44 -32.26 16.34 2.02
C SER A 44 -32.77 17.58 2.74
N ARG A 45 -31.88 18.19 3.53
CA ARG A 45 -32.14 19.47 4.18
C ARG A 45 -32.41 20.58 3.16
N LEU A 46 -31.81 20.51 1.97
CA LEU A 46 -32.05 21.47 0.89
C LEU A 46 -33.48 21.37 0.33
N ALA A 47 -34.04 20.16 0.24
CA ALA A 47 -35.43 19.96 -0.17
C ALA A 47 -36.42 20.46 0.88
N SER A 48 -36.17 20.18 2.17
CA SER A 48 -37.04 20.62 3.26
C SER A 48 -37.09 22.14 3.44
N MET A 49 -36.01 22.83 3.03
CA MET A 49 -35.95 24.30 2.98
C MET A 49 -36.90 24.89 1.94
N LEU A 50 -37.17 24.16 0.84
CA LEU A 50 -38.03 24.65 -0.24
C LEU A 50 -39.48 24.17 -0.13
N SER A 51 -39.76 23.15 0.68
CA SER A 51 -41.12 22.69 0.98
C SER A 51 -41.84 23.55 2.03
N GLY A 52 -41.21 24.64 2.49
CA GLY A 52 -41.76 25.53 3.51
C GLY A 52 -41.71 24.96 4.93
N THR A 53 -40.95 23.89 5.15
CA THR A 53 -40.80 23.25 6.46
C THR A 53 -39.82 24.01 7.37
N LEU A 54 -38.98 24.85 6.76
CA LEU A 54 -38.10 25.78 7.45
C LEU A 54 -38.55 27.19 7.04
N ASP A 55 -38.91 28.04 8.02
CA ASP A 55 -39.37 29.42 7.82
C ASP A 55 -38.26 30.35 7.29
N LEU A 56 -37.69 30.03 6.12
CA LEU A 56 -36.64 30.80 5.48
C LEU A 56 -37.27 31.80 4.53
N LYS A 57 -37.16 33.09 4.86
CA LYS A 57 -37.51 34.18 3.96
C LYS A 57 -36.29 34.58 3.14
N PRO A 58 -36.43 34.87 1.84
CA PRO A 58 -35.34 35.42 1.04
C PRO A 58 -34.95 36.80 1.57
N ALA A 59 -33.67 37.15 1.41
CA ALA A 59 -33.19 38.50 1.69
C ALA A 59 -33.72 39.52 0.65
N GLU A 60 -33.42 40.81 0.84
CA GLU A 60 -33.85 41.90 -0.06
C GLU A 60 -33.42 41.68 -1.53
N ASP A 61 -32.30 40.98 -1.75
CA ASP A 61 -31.77 40.64 -3.08
C ASP A 61 -32.43 39.38 -3.70
N GLY A 62 -33.38 38.77 -2.99
CA GLY A 62 -34.08 37.55 -3.38
C GLY A 62 -33.28 36.26 -3.13
N ALA A 63 -32.11 36.31 -2.49
CA ALA A 63 -31.32 35.14 -2.18
C ALA A 63 -31.69 34.52 -0.82
N PHE A 64 -31.73 33.20 -0.74
CA PHE A 64 -31.84 32.48 0.52
C PHE A 64 -30.47 32.39 1.20
N PHE A 65 -30.35 32.87 2.43
CA PHE A 65 -29.08 32.86 3.16
C PHE A 65 -28.91 31.59 4.02
N PHE A 66 -27.69 31.07 4.02
CA PHE A 66 -27.23 29.97 4.85
C PHE A 66 -25.93 30.34 5.55
N ASP A 67 -25.94 30.26 6.88
CA ASP A 67 -24.76 30.44 7.71
C ASP A 67 -23.90 29.16 7.72
N ARG A 68 -23.24 28.91 6.58
CA ARG A 68 -22.37 27.75 6.33
C ARG A 68 -21.22 28.15 5.41
N ASP A 69 -20.17 27.35 5.39
CA ASP A 69 -19.05 27.55 4.46
C ASP A 69 -19.43 27.13 3.04
N GLY A 70 -19.46 28.10 2.12
CA GLY A 70 -19.79 27.86 0.71
C GLY A 70 -18.67 27.24 -0.12
N THR A 71 -17.45 27.10 0.41
CA THR A 71 -16.26 26.62 -0.32
C THR A 71 -16.50 25.32 -1.08
N HIS A 72 -17.18 24.36 -0.45
CA HIS A 72 -17.41 23.02 -1.02
C HIS A 72 -18.79 22.86 -1.65
N PHE A 73 -19.65 23.89 -1.59
CA PHE A 73 -21.05 23.75 -2.01
C PHE A 73 -21.21 23.50 -3.52
N ARG A 74 -20.25 23.94 -4.33
CA ARG A 74 -20.22 23.62 -5.77
C ARG A 74 -20.27 22.10 -6.02
N PHE A 75 -19.59 21.30 -5.20
CA PHE A 75 -19.58 19.84 -5.34
C PHE A 75 -20.94 19.23 -5.01
N ILE A 76 -21.60 19.78 -3.99
CA ILE A 76 -22.98 19.41 -3.62
C ILE A 76 -23.93 19.66 -4.81
N LEU A 77 -23.86 20.85 -5.42
CA LEU A 77 -24.70 21.18 -6.57
C LEU A 77 -24.43 20.29 -7.78
N ASN A 78 -23.17 20.06 -8.11
CA ASN A 78 -22.82 19.20 -9.25
C ASN A 78 -23.32 17.77 -9.02
N TYR A 79 -23.22 17.25 -7.80
CA TYR A 79 -23.80 15.95 -7.46
C TYR A 79 -25.31 15.92 -7.67
N LEU A 80 -26.05 16.92 -7.19
CA LEU A 80 -27.51 16.99 -7.37
C LEU A 80 -27.92 17.13 -8.85
N ARG A 81 -27.09 17.79 -9.67
CA ARG A 81 -27.32 17.92 -11.12
C ARG A 81 -27.08 16.60 -11.84
N ASP A 82 -25.88 16.06 -11.69
CA ASP A 82 -25.34 15.02 -12.58
C ASP A 82 -25.46 13.61 -11.98
N GLY A 83 -25.74 13.50 -10.68
CA GLY A 83 -25.75 12.24 -9.94
C GLY A 83 -24.37 11.61 -9.77
N LYS A 84 -23.29 12.36 -10.03
CA LYS A 84 -21.90 11.91 -9.94
C LYS A 84 -21.07 12.92 -9.18
N ILE A 85 -20.18 12.45 -8.31
CA ILE A 85 -19.24 13.32 -7.60
C ILE A 85 -17.86 13.29 -8.26
N ILE A 86 -17.33 14.48 -8.54
CA ILE A 86 -15.89 14.67 -8.78
C ILE A 86 -15.31 15.13 -7.46
N VAL A 87 -14.53 14.25 -6.83
CA VAL A 87 -14.00 14.47 -5.49
C VAL A 87 -12.84 15.48 -5.53
N PRO A 88 -12.78 16.46 -4.62
CA PRO A 88 -11.65 17.39 -4.54
C PRO A 88 -10.35 16.65 -4.19
N GLU A 89 -9.23 17.15 -4.70
CA GLU A 89 -7.92 16.63 -4.33
C GLU A 89 -7.55 17.03 -2.90
N GLY A 90 -6.93 16.10 -2.16
CA GLY A 90 -6.46 16.32 -0.80
C GLY A 90 -7.43 15.84 0.29
N ALA A 91 -6.86 15.22 1.33
CA ALA A 91 -7.64 14.61 2.42
C ALA A 91 -8.47 15.63 3.22
N THR A 92 -8.01 16.88 3.32
CA THR A 92 -8.73 17.95 4.04
C THR A 92 -10.00 18.35 3.30
N ALA A 93 -9.89 18.71 2.01
CA ALA A 93 -11.03 19.09 1.19
C ALA A 93 -12.04 17.95 1.06
N PHE A 94 -11.56 16.71 1.00
CA PHE A 94 -12.42 15.52 1.06
C PHE A 94 -13.27 15.48 2.33
N ARG A 95 -12.63 15.62 3.51
CA ARG A 95 -13.34 15.56 4.80
C ARG A 95 -14.33 16.70 4.95
N GLN A 96 -13.94 17.91 4.56
CA GLN A 96 -14.83 19.08 4.58
C GLN A 96 -16.05 18.86 3.68
N LEU A 97 -15.86 18.31 2.47
CA LEU A 97 -16.98 17.95 1.60
C LEU A 97 -17.90 16.88 2.22
N LEU A 98 -17.33 15.87 2.88
CA LEU A 98 -18.11 14.85 3.59
C LEU A 98 -18.92 15.44 4.74
N GLU A 99 -18.37 16.40 5.48
CA GLU A 99 -19.10 17.12 6.54
C GLU A 99 -20.26 17.93 5.97
N GLU A 100 -20.08 18.60 4.82
CA GLU A 100 -21.18 19.29 4.15
C GLU A 100 -22.25 18.33 3.63
N ALA A 101 -21.88 17.21 3.01
CA ALA A 101 -22.83 16.19 2.56
C ALA A 101 -23.73 15.68 3.70
N LYS A 102 -23.14 15.48 4.90
CA LYS A 102 -23.86 15.11 6.11
C LYS A 102 -24.77 16.23 6.62
N PHE A 103 -24.27 17.47 6.63
CA PHE A 103 -25.04 18.62 7.10
C PHE A 103 -26.28 18.88 6.24
N TYR A 104 -26.14 18.81 4.91
CA TYR A 104 -27.25 18.94 3.98
C TYR A 104 -28.11 17.67 3.89
N GLN A 105 -27.75 16.62 4.62
CA GLN A 105 -28.48 15.34 4.70
C GLN A 105 -28.66 14.69 3.32
N ILE A 106 -27.68 14.82 2.44
CA ILE A 106 -27.70 14.19 1.11
C ILE A 106 -27.12 12.79 1.27
N LYS A 107 -28.00 11.81 1.52
CA LYS A 107 -27.60 10.45 1.90
C LYS A 107 -26.78 9.78 0.80
N GLY A 108 -27.23 9.90 -0.45
CA GLY A 108 -26.53 9.32 -1.60
C GLY A 108 -25.08 9.80 -1.73
N LEU A 109 -24.86 11.12 -1.58
CA LEU A 109 -23.52 11.70 -1.64
C LEU A 109 -22.66 11.26 -0.45
N SER A 110 -23.24 11.23 0.74
CA SER A 110 -22.53 10.78 1.95
C SER A 110 -22.08 9.32 1.82
N ASP A 111 -22.95 8.45 1.31
CA ASP A 111 -22.66 7.03 1.07
C ASP A 111 -21.57 6.86 0.00
N GLU A 112 -21.64 7.62 -1.09
CA GLU A 112 -20.65 7.58 -2.17
C GLU A 112 -19.27 8.08 -1.70
N LEU A 113 -19.21 9.19 -0.96
CA LEU A 113 -17.98 9.68 -0.34
C LEU A 113 -17.42 8.65 0.65
N ASN A 114 -18.23 8.06 1.53
CA ASN A 114 -17.76 7.01 2.44
C ASN A 114 -17.21 5.78 1.70
N SER A 115 -17.82 5.42 0.57
CA SER A 115 -17.32 4.34 -0.30
C SER A 115 -15.95 4.68 -0.90
N VAL A 116 -15.78 5.89 -1.45
CA VAL A 116 -14.50 6.39 -1.97
C VAL A 116 -13.45 6.46 -0.86
N TRP A 117 -13.82 6.92 0.33
CA TRP A 117 -12.96 6.97 1.50
C TRP A 117 -12.49 5.58 1.93
N SER A 118 -13.40 4.61 2.02
CA SER A 118 -13.06 3.22 2.36
C SER A 118 -12.10 2.59 1.33
N GLN A 119 -12.28 2.89 0.04
CA GLN A 119 -11.37 2.41 -1.00
C GLN A 119 -9.99 3.09 -0.94
N THR A 120 -9.94 4.36 -0.57
CA THR A 120 -8.69 5.13 -0.42
C THR A 120 -7.96 4.80 0.88
N GLU A 121 -8.65 4.52 1.99
CA GLU A 121 -8.06 4.01 3.24
C GLU A 121 -7.34 2.66 3.05
N ARG A 122 -7.80 1.85 2.09
CA ARG A 122 -7.05 0.63 1.73
C ARG A 122 -5.67 0.96 1.18
N ARG A 123 -5.49 2.11 0.52
CA ARG A 123 -4.24 2.53 -0.10
C ARG A 123 -3.39 3.33 0.89
N VAL A 124 -2.15 2.91 1.01
CA VAL A 124 -1.12 3.53 1.85
C VAL A 124 -0.06 4.12 0.94
N ARG A 125 0.25 5.40 1.13
CA ARG A 125 1.40 6.07 0.50
C ARG A 125 2.59 6.01 1.44
N ILE A 126 3.75 5.64 0.92
CA ILE A 126 5.00 5.50 1.67
C ILE A 126 6.05 6.32 0.95
N ASN A 127 6.78 7.14 1.70
CA ASN A 127 7.94 7.87 1.22
C ASN A 127 9.19 7.25 1.85
N VAL A 128 10.05 6.64 1.05
CA VAL A 128 11.30 6.01 1.49
C VAL A 128 12.46 6.86 0.96
N GLY A 129 12.97 7.78 1.79
CA GLY A 129 14.08 8.67 1.42
C GLY A 129 13.87 9.49 0.15
N GLY A 130 12.64 9.87 -0.17
CA GLY A 130 12.26 10.61 -1.37
C GLY A 130 11.59 9.75 -2.46
N HIS A 131 11.66 8.42 -2.35
CA HIS A 131 10.95 7.52 -3.26
C HIS A 131 9.52 7.25 -2.79
N TYR A 132 8.55 7.63 -3.60
CA TYR A 132 7.14 7.45 -3.29
C TYR A 132 6.61 6.12 -3.82
N PHE A 133 6.00 5.34 -2.93
CA PHE A 133 5.33 4.09 -3.23
C PHE A 133 3.87 4.15 -2.78
N THR A 134 3.01 3.49 -3.54
CA THR A 134 1.60 3.30 -3.17
C THR A 134 1.29 1.81 -3.13
N THR A 135 0.70 1.35 -2.04
CA THR A 135 0.32 -0.06 -1.85
C THR A 135 -0.90 -0.17 -0.94
N THR A 136 -1.23 -1.36 -0.42
CA THR A 136 -2.27 -1.52 0.59
C THR A 136 -1.71 -1.88 1.96
N ARG A 137 -2.46 -1.56 3.02
CA ARG A 137 -2.14 -1.99 4.38
C ARG A 137 -1.98 -3.51 4.46
N GLN A 138 -2.85 -4.25 3.77
CA GLN A 138 -2.80 -5.72 3.69
C GLN A 138 -1.46 -6.24 3.16
N THR A 139 -0.87 -5.58 2.15
CA THR A 139 0.45 -5.95 1.64
C THR A 139 1.55 -5.70 2.67
N LEU A 140 1.50 -4.58 3.39
CA LEU A 140 2.54 -4.20 4.36
C LEU A 140 2.54 -5.09 5.61
N ILE A 141 1.37 -5.59 5.99
CA ILE A 141 1.22 -6.49 7.16
C ILE A 141 1.39 -7.97 6.80
N LYS A 142 1.66 -8.32 5.53
CA LYS A 142 1.65 -9.71 5.08
C LYS A 142 2.71 -10.58 5.75
N ASP A 143 3.86 -10.01 6.10
CA ASP A 143 4.89 -10.68 6.91
C ASP A 143 4.72 -10.27 8.39
N PRO A 144 4.18 -11.14 9.26
CA PRO A 144 3.89 -10.82 10.66
C PRO A 144 5.11 -10.37 11.48
N ASN A 145 6.30 -10.79 11.07
CA ASN A 145 7.53 -10.51 11.81
C ASN A 145 8.27 -9.27 11.28
N SER A 146 7.81 -8.71 10.16
CA SER A 146 8.45 -7.57 9.54
C SER A 146 8.25 -6.27 10.32
N MET A 147 9.21 -5.35 10.18
CA MET A 147 9.06 -3.98 10.64
C MET A 147 7.84 -3.29 10.02
N LEU A 148 7.56 -3.57 8.74
CA LEU A 148 6.41 -3.00 8.03
C LEU A 148 5.08 -3.45 8.64
N ASN A 149 4.95 -4.72 9.05
CA ASN A 149 3.78 -5.16 9.80
C ASN A 149 3.64 -4.37 11.10
N ARG A 150 4.72 -4.26 11.88
CA ARG A 150 4.69 -3.49 13.13
C ARG A 150 4.23 -2.06 12.91
N MET A 151 4.78 -1.36 11.92
CA MET A 151 4.43 0.03 11.58
C MET A 151 2.97 0.21 11.13
N PHE A 152 2.43 -0.76 10.39
CA PHE A 152 1.12 -0.67 9.76
C PHE A 152 0.08 -1.62 10.38
N SER A 153 0.35 -2.17 11.56
CA SER A 153 -0.62 -2.94 12.35
C SER A 153 -1.55 -1.99 13.12
N GLU A 154 -2.75 -2.44 13.50
CA GLU A 154 -3.73 -1.62 14.25
C GLU A 154 -3.19 -1.14 15.61
N LYS A 155 -2.12 -1.77 16.10
CA LYS A 155 -1.49 -1.44 17.38
C LYS A 155 -0.53 -0.25 17.30
N PHE A 156 -0.11 0.16 16.10
CA PHE A 156 0.80 1.30 15.91
C PHE A 156 0.13 2.41 15.10
N ASN A 157 -0.21 3.49 15.81
CA ASN A 157 -0.78 4.71 15.23
C ASN A 157 0.31 5.66 14.74
N GLN A 158 1.13 5.22 13.79
CA GLN A 158 1.98 6.18 13.09
C GLN A 158 1.07 7.11 12.28
N LYS A 159 1.26 8.43 12.44
CA LYS A 159 0.49 9.41 11.68
C LYS A 159 1.22 9.70 10.38
N PRO A 160 0.53 9.75 9.22
CA PRO A 160 1.15 10.18 7.98
C PRO A 160 1.58 11.65 8.07
N GLY A 161 2.52 12.03 7.21
CA GLY A 161 2.96 13.42 7.05
C GLY A 161 1.87 14.31 6.46
N VAL A 162 2.20 15.59 6.26
CA VAL A 162 1.30 16.60 5.69
C VAL A 162 0.78 16.23 4.29
N ASP A 163 1.60 15.51 3.53
CA ASP A 163 1.27 15.03 2.19
C ASP A 163 0.47 13.71 2.20
N GLY A 164 0.17 13.17 3.37
CA GLY A 164 -0.53 11.90 3.54
C GLY A 164 0.34 10.66 3.36
N ALA A 165 1.66 10.80 3.19
CA ALA A 165 2.59 9.66 3.09
C ALA A 165 3.24 9.33 4.43
N PHE A 166 3.51 8.04 4.65
CA PHE A 166 4.29 7.56 5.77
C PHE A 166 5.77 7.61 5.41
N PHE A 167 6.55 8.36 6.17
CA PHE A 167 7.98 8.51 5.90
C PHE A 167 8.81 7.41 6.55
N ILE A 168 9.75 6.88 5.80
CA ILE A 168 10.78 5.95 6.23
C ILE A 168 12.13 6.56 5.84
N ASP A 169 12.98 6.79 6.84
CA ASP A 169 14.31 7.36 6.65
C ASP A 169 15.31 6.29 6.17
N ARG A 170 15.17 5.89 4.90
CA ARG A 170 15.96 4.85 4.21
C ARG A 170 16.11 5.19 2.73
N ASP A 171 17.07 4.57 2.07
CA ASP A 171 17.19 4.64 0.61
C ASP A 171 16.09 3.79 -0.07
N GLY A 172 15.27 4.43 -0.89
CA GLY A 172 14.15 3.78 -1.57
C GLY A 172 14.52 2.95 -2.81
N THR A 173 15.78 2.97 -3.26
CA THR A 173 16.23 2.34 -4.52
C THR A 173 15.81 0.87 -4.65
N HIS A 174 15.94 0.10 -3.57
CA HIS A 174 15.63 -1.34 -3.55
C HIS A 174 14.27 -1.68 -2.93
N PHE A 175 13.53 -0.70 -2.42
CA PHE A 175 12.26 -0.93 -1.74
C PHE A 175 11.20 -1.57 -2.67
N ARG A 176 11.31 -1.37 -4.00
CA ARG A 176 10.46 -2.04 -4.98
C ARG A 176 10.52 -3.57 -4.90
N PHE A 177 11.67 -4.16 -4.60
CA PHE A 177 11.83 -5.61 -4.50
C PHE A 177 11.16 -6.14 -3.23
N ILE A 178 11.36 -5.44 -2.11
CA ILE A 178 10.66 -5.70 -0.85
C ILE A 178 9.15 -5.69 -1.08
N LEU A 179 8.65 -4.64 -1.74
CA LEU A 179 7.23 -4.45 -1.96
C LEU A 179 6.64 -5.50 -2.90
N ASN A 180 7.36 -5.85 -3.98
CA ASN A 180 6.91 -6.89 -4.92
C ASN A 180 6.94 -8.29 -4.31
N PHE A 181 7.92 -8.58 -3.45
CA PHE A 181 7.94 -9.80 -2.66
C PHE A 181 6.74 -9.87 -1.73
N LEU A 182 6.42 -8.80 -0.99
CA LEU A 182 5.22 -8.78 -0.15
C LEU A 182 3.93 -8.93 -0.98
N ARG A 183 3.87 -8.41 -2.21
CA ARG A 183 2.70 -8.63 -3.08
C ARG A 183 2.56 -10.09 -3.52
N THR A 184 3.62 -10.66 -4.08
CA THR A 184 3.56 -11.91 -4.85
C THR A 184 4.08 -13.14 -4.10
N GLY A 185 4.89 -12.94 -3.06
CA GLY A 185 5.62 -13.99 -2.35
C GLY A 185 6.87 -14.49 -3.10
N LYS A 186 7.23 -13.87 -4.23
CA LYS A 186 8.35 -14.27 -5.08
C LYS A 186 9.38 -13.14 -5.17
N LEU A 187 10.65 -13.45 -4.87
CA LEU A 187 11.72 -12.47 -5.03
C LEU A 187 12.13 -12.36 -6.49
N THR A 188 12.39 -11.13 -6.91
CA THR A 188 13.10 -10.83 -8.16
C THR A 188 14.44 -10.24 -7.75
N PHE A 189 15.53 -10.75 -8.31
CA PHE A 189 16.86 -10.29 -7.95
C PHE A 189 17.23 -9.05 -8.79
N PRO A 190 17.83 -8.02 -8.18
CA PRO A 190 18.46 -6.96 -8.94
C PRO A 190 19.69 -7.50 -9.69
N GLU A 191 20.04 -6.85 -10.80
CA GLU A 191 21.24 -7.18 -11.55
C GLU A 191 22.49 -6.67 -10.82
N GLY A 192 23.50 -7.54 -10.68
CA GLY A 192 24.80 -7.20 -10.10
C GLY A 192 24.91 -7.48 -8.60
N GLU A 193 26.10 -7.91 -8.19
CA GLU A 193 26.39 -8.31 -6.80
C GLU A 193 26.21 -7.17 -5.80
N THR A 194 26.59 -5.95 -6.16
CA THR A 194 26.42 -4.76 -5.30
C THR A 194 24.95 -4.52 -4.98
N ALA A 195 24.06 -4.60 -5.97
CA ALA A 195 22.63 -4.38 -5.78
C ALA A 195 21.99 -5.50 -4.95
N ILE A 196 22.47 -6.74 -5.06
CA ILE A 196 22.05 -7.86 -4.20
C ILE A 196 22.46 -7.60 -2.74
N LYS A 197 23.69 -7.14 -2.49
CA LYS A 197 24.17 -6.77 -1.15
C LYS A 197 23.39 -5.60 -0.55
N GLU A 198 23.02 -4.61 -1.35
CA GLU A 198 22.19 -3.49 -0.92
C GLU A 198 20.76 -3.93 -0.60
N LEU A 199 20.16 -4.76 -1.45
CA LEU A 199 18.85 -5.36 -1.16
C LEU A 199 18.86 -6.21 0.12
N LEU A 200 19.95 -6.95 0.38
CA LEU A 200 20.12 -7.69 1.63
C LEU A 200 20.06 -6.75 2.85
N LYS A 201 20.78 -5.63 2.83
CA LYS A 201 20.74 -4.62 3.90
C LYS A 201 19.33 -4.05 4.12
N GLU A 202 18.57 -3.81 3.04
CA GLU A 202 17.18 -3.38 3.17
C GLU A 202 16.30 -4.48 3.75
N ALA A 203 16.45 -5.73 3.29
CA ALA A 203 15.69 -6.86 3.82
C ALA A 203 15.94 -7.10 5.31
N GLU A 204 17.18 -6.88 5.78
CA GLU A 204 17.55 -6.91 7.20
C GLU A 204 16.86 -5.79 7.98
N PHE A 205 16.93 -4.55 7.47
CA PHE A 205 16.30 -3.39 8.10
C PHE A 205 14.78 -3.56 8.24
N TYR A 206 14.11 -3.96 7.15
CA TYR A 206 12.66 -4.19 7.15
C TYR A 206 12.27 -5.52 7.81
N GLN A 207 13.23 -6.37 8.15
CA GLN A 207 13.05 -7.68 8.79
C GLN A 207 12.17 -8.61 7.95
N ILE A 208 12.40 -8.66 6.64
CA ILE A 208 11.62 -9.47 5.71
C ILE A 208 12.26 -10.85 5.58
N GLN A 209 11.90 -11.75 6.50
CA GLN A 209 12.59 -13.03 6.65
C GLN A 209 12.59 -13.85 5.35
N GLY A 210 11.47 -13.83 4.62
CA GLY A 210 11.38 -14.58 3.37
C GLY A 210 12.37 -14.14 2.29
N ILE A 211 12.78 -12.86 2.28
CA ILE A 211 13.81 -12.35 1.37
C ILE A 211 15.20 -12.71 1.89
N LEU A 212 15.42 -12.59 3.21
CA LEU A 212 16.68 -12.99 3.85
C LEU A 212 17.00 -14.47 3.57
N ASP A 213 16.01 -15.35 3.69
CA ASP A 213 16.18 -16.77 3.39
C ASP A 213 16.58 -16.99 1.91
N GLU A 214 16.04 -16.22 0.98
CA GLU A 214 16.38 -16.32 -0.45
C GLU A 214 17.76 -15.75 -0.78
N LEU A 215 18.17 -14.66 -0.14
CA LEU A 215 19.45 -13.97 -0.35
C LEU A 215 20.62 -14.64 0.40
N HIS A 216 20.39 -15.25 1.55
CA HIS A 216 21.42 -15.97 2.30
C HIS A 216 21.90 -17.25 1.60
N PHE A 217 21.14 -17.76 0.63
CA PHE A 217 21.67 -18.69 -0.37
C PHE A 217 22.52 -17.93 -1.39
N ASN A 218 23.64 -17.38 -0.93
CA ASN A 218 24.65 -16.73 -1.77
C ASN A 218 25.63 -17.80 -2.28
N SER A 219 25.59 -18.08 -3.57
CA SER A 219 26.43 -19.08 -4.25
C SER A 219 26.98 -18.48 -5.53
N GLU A 220 28.31 -18.56 -5.73
CA GLU A 220 28.94 -18.23 -7.01
C GLU A 220 28.71 -19.33 -8.06
N ILE A 221 28.34 -20.53 -7.62
CA ILE A 221 28.10 -21.70 -8.48
C ILE A 221 26.63 -21.75 -8.92
N VAL A 222 25.70 -21.47 -8.00
CA VAL A 222 24.25 -21.49 -8.23
C VAL A 222 23.75 -20.07 -8.40
N THR A 223 23.99 -19.52 -9.57
CA THR A 223 23.66 -18.14 -9.93
C THR A 223 22.27 -17.98 -10.56
N ASP A 224 21.69 -19.06 -11.11
CA ASP A 224 20.39 -19.03 -11.77
C ASP A 224 19.30 -19.85 -11.06
N ASN A 225 18.05 -19.59 -11.46
CA ASN A 225 16.87 -20.21 -10.87
C ASN A 225 16.73 -21.71 -11.19
N GLU A 226 17.28 -22.19 -12.31
CA GLU A 226 17.17 -23.60 -12.70
C GLU A 226 18.12 -24.47 -11.87
N HIS A 227 19.36 -24.02 -11.67
CA HIS A 227 20.29 -24.65 -10.74
C HIS A 227 19.75 -24.64 -9.32
N ARG A 228 19.15 -23.52 -8.87
CA ARG A 228 18.50 -23.46 -7.56
C ARG A 228 17.35 -24.46 -7.43
N LYS A 229 16.53 -24.61 -8.47
CA LYS A 229 15.41 -25.57 -8.48
C LYS A 229 15.91 -27.01 -8.42
N LYS A 230 16.95 -27.36 -9.18
CA LYS A 230 17.59 -28.69 -9.12
C LYS A 230 18.19 -28.97 -7.74
N LEU A 231 18.84 -27.97 -7.15
CA LEU A 231 19.38 -28.07 -5.81
C LEU A 231 18.30 -28.36 -4.76
N LEU A 232 17.16 -27.66 -4.84
CA LEU A 232 16.03 -27.91 -3.94
C LEU A 232 15.44 -29.32 -4.08
N GLN A 233 15.59 -29.98 -5.24
CA GLN A 233 15.17 -31.36 -5.45
C GLN A 233 16.08 -32.40 -4.76
N TRP A 234 17.33 -32.05 -4.44
CA TRP A 234 18.23 -32.95 -3.70
C TRP A 234 17.88 -33.06 -2.23
N LEU A 235 17.11 -32.10 -1.71
CA LEU A 235 16.67 -32.08 -0.33
C LEU A 235 15.39 -32.94 -0.17
N PRO A 236 15.15 -33.55 1.00
CA PRO A 236 14.00 -34.42 1.22
C PRO A 236 12.64 -33.76 0.86
N PRO A 237 11.53 -34.50 0.70
CA PRO A 237 10.22 -33.87 0.50
C PRO A 237 9.85 -32.92 1.65
N GLN A 238 9.12 -31.83 1.36
CA GLN A 238 8.66 -30.91 2.41
C GLN A 238 7.51 -31.55 3.18
N ASP A 239 7.60 -31.57 4.51
CA ASP A 239 6.40 -31.75 5.32
C ASP A 239 5.59 -30.46 5.24
N THR A 240 4.29 -30.59 5.00
CA THR A 240 3.35 -29.53 4.62
C THR A 240 3.07 -28.47 5.72
N GLN A 241 3.87 -28.42 6.78
CA GLN A 241 3.79 -27.42 7.84
C GLN A 241 5.06 -26.54 7.89
N GLU A 242 5.00 -25.41 7.17
CA GLU A 242 5.60 -24.10 7.48
C GLU A 242 7.10 -23.96 7.84
N ARG A 243 7.96 -24.97 7.73
CA ARG A 243 9.41 -24.76 7.89
C ARG A 243 10.11 -24.64 6.53
N ARG A 244 10.25 -23.40 6.06
CA ARG A 244 11.19 -23.08 4.96
C ARG A 244 12.60 -23.49 5.39
N ARG A 245 13.24 -24.36 4.62
CA ARG A 245 14.61 -24.81 4.88
C ARG A 245 15.55 -23.61 4.85
N ARG A 246 16.19 -23.32 5.98
CA ARG A 246 17.29 -22.35 6.05
C ARG A 246 18.57 -23.07 5.68
N LEU A 247 19.16 -22.69 4.55
CA LEU A 247 20.50 -23.13 4.17
C LEU A 247 21.49 -22.11 4.72
N ARG A 248 22.33 -22.54 5.65
CA ARG A 248 23.42 -21.72 6.18
C ARG A 248 24.73 -22.14 5.53
N LEU A 249 25.42 -21.20 4.88
CA LEU A 249 26.76 -21.46 4.34
C LEU A 249 27.72 -21.84 5.48
N LEU A 250 28.31 -23.03 5.40
CA LEU A 250 29.31 -23.53 6.34
C LEU A 250 30.72 -23.26 5.82
N PHE A 251 30.96 -23.57 4.55
CA PHE A 251 32.28 -23.52 3.93
C PHE A 251 32.17 -23.10 2.47
N ARG A 252 33.09 -22.25 2.03
CA ARG A 252 33.28 -21.88 0.62
C ARG A 252 34.77 -21.93 0.30
N ALA A 253 35.20 -22.82 -0.59
CA ALA A 253 36.63 -22.99 -0.88
C ALA A 253 37.30 -21.70 -1.42
N SER A 254 36.60 -20.89 -2.22
CA SER A 254 37.13 -19.60 -2.73
C SER A 254 37.30 -18.53 -1.64
N GLN A 255 36.59 -18.64 -0.52
CA GLN A 255 36.66 -17.71 0.61
C GLN A 255 37.53 -18.25 1.76
N ASP A 256 37.44 -19.55 2.02
CA ASP A 256 38.00 -20.23 3.19
C ASP A 256 39.30 -21.01 2.89
N GLY A 257 39.65 -21.12 1.60
CA GLY A 257 40.79 -21.91 1.14
C GLY A 257 40.43 -23.36 0.86
N PHE A 258 41.33 -24.05 0.15
CA PHE A 258 41.10 -25.40 -0.40
C PHE A 258 41.61 -26.54 0.50
N MET A 259 41.86 -26.26 1.77
CA MET A 259 42.39 -27.27 2.70
C MET A 259 41.28 -28.12 3.31
N ALA A 260 41.48 -29.45 3.31
CA ALA A 260 40.62 -30.41 3.98
C ALA A 260 40.43 -30.08 5.47
N GLU A 261 41.50 -29.65 6.13
CA GLU A 261 41.46 -29.23 7.54
C GLU A 261 40.48 -28.08 7.78
N THR A 262 40.49 -27.05 6.92
CA THR A 262 39.56 -25.92 7.03
C THR A 262 38.12 -26.35 6.84
N PHE A 263 37.86 -27.19 5.84
CA PHE A 263 36.52 -27.77 5.66
C PHE A 263 36.06 -28.52 6.91
N HIS A 264 36.86 -29.45 7.43
CA HIS A 264 36.49 -30.26 8.58
C HIS A 264 36.29 -29.41 9.84
N SER A 265 37.09 -28.36 10.05
CA SER A 265 36.89 -27.42 11.16
C SER A 265 35.54 -26.71 11.15
N LYS A 266 34.93 -26.53 9.96
CA LYS A 266 33.66 -25.81 9.79
C LYS A 266 32.46 -26.74 9.63
N CYS A 267 32.63 -27.88 8.96
CA CYS A 267 31.56 -28.76 8.52
C CYS A 267 31.34 -29.99 9.41
N ASP A 268 32.35 -30.41 10.20
CA ASP A 268 32.20 -31.57 11.08
C ASP A 268 31.12 -31.31 12.14
N ASN A 269 30.33 -32.34 12.44
CA ASN A 269 29.27 -32.32 13.46
C ASN A 269 28.15 -31.26 13.25
N LYS A 270 27.96 -30.77 12.02
CA LYS A 270 26.88 -29.82 11.67
C LYS A 270 25.57 -30.49 11.25
N GLY A 271 25.53 -31.82 11.17
CA GLY A 271 24.31 -32.54 10.77
C GLY A 271 24.13 -32.57 9.26
N PRO A 272 22.88 -32.55 8.75
CA PRO A 272 22.60 -32.66 7.32
C PRO A 272 23.22 -31.50 6.54
N THR A 273 23.89 -31.83 5.44
CA THR A 273 24.53 -30.81 4.59
C THR A 273 24.27 -31.06 3.12
N ILE A 274 24.25 -29.99 2.35
CA ILE A 274 24.32 -30.02 0.90
C ILE A 274 25.66 -29.48 0.44
N THR A 275 26.33 -30.22 -0.43
CA THR A 275 27.60 -29.82 -1.03
C THR A 275 27.41 -29.58 -2.52
N ILE A 276 27.98 -28.50 -3.03
CA ILE A 276 27.93 -28.08 -4.43
C ILE A 276 29.35 -27.82 -4.87
N VAL A 277 29.74 -28.40 -6.00
CA VAL A 277 31.07 -28.30 -6.58
C VAL A 277 30.94 -27.90 -8.04
N GLN A 278 31.79 -26.99 -8.48
CA GLN A 278 31.92 -26.62 -9.88
C GLN A 278 33.29 -27.01 -10.40
N SER A 279 33.32 -27.73 -11.51
CA SER A 279 34.54 -28.09 -12.25
C SER A 279 34.34 -27.81 -13.73
N GLY A 280 35.04 -26.78 -14.23
CA GLY A 280 34.75 -26.20 -15.55
C GLY A 280 33.30 -25.73 -15.66
N ASP A 281 32.61 -26.15 -16.72
CA ASP A 281 31.19 -25.83 -16.96
C ASP A 281 30.21 -26.76 -16.23
N ASN A 282 30.73 -27.75 -15.49
CA ASN A 282 29.89 -28.75 -14.82
C ASN A 282 29.68 -28.41 -13.36
N ILE A 283 28.41 -28.52 -12.92
CA ILE A 283 28.01 -28.37 -11.53
C ILE A 283 27.49 -29.72 -11.04
N PHE A 284 28.03 -30.20 -9.94
CA PHE A 284 27.61 -31.44 -9.29
C PHE A 284 27.67 -31.29 -7.77
N GLY A 285 27.16 -32.29 -7.06
CA GLY A 285 27.03 -32.19 -5.61
C GLY A 285 26.07 -33.24 -5.07
N GLY A 286 25.68 -33.06 -3.82
CA GLY A 286 24.75 -33.97 -3.18
C GLY A 286 24.34 -33.49 -1.80
N PHE A 287 23.23 -34.04 -1.32
CA PHE A 287 22.76 -33.89 0.04
C PHE A 287 23.11 -35.14 0.85
N THR A 288 23.52 -34.95 2.11
CA THR A 288 23.73 -36.01 3.08
C THR A 288 22.99 -35.67 4.37
N GLU A 289 22.29 -36.64 4.96
CA GLU A 289 21.69 -36.51 6.30
C GLU A 289 22.71 -36.77 7.41
N GLU A 290 23.73 -37.57 7.09
CA GLU A 290 24.83 -37.89 7.97
C GLU A 290 25.78 -36.71 8.09
N SER A 291 26.23 -36.47 9.33
CA SER A 291 27.18 -35.40 9.60
C SER A 291 28.57 -35.79 9.13
N TRP A 292 29.33 -34.81 8.62
CA TRP A 292 30.76 -34.96 8.38
C TRP A 292 31.50 -35.29 9.68
N GLY A 293 32.57 -36.07 9.54
CA GLY A 293 33.47 -36.42 10.63
C GLY A 293 34.88 -36.77 10.14
N SER A 294 35.87 -36.29 10.86
CA SER A 294 37.32 -36.44 10.61
C SER A 294 37.89 -37.85 10.83
N LYS A 295 37.08 -38.86 11.18
CA LYS A 295 37.55 -40.24 11.45
C LYS A 295 37.98 -41.03 10.20
N TYR A 296 37.72 -40.53 9.00
CA TYR A 296 38.15 -41.15 7.74
C TYR A 296 38.99 -40.16 6.93
N SER A 297 40.24 -39.96 7.36
CA SER A 297 41.20 -39.13 6.66
C SER A 297 41.66 -39.81 5.35
N SER A 298 40.97 -39.59 4.23
CA SER A 298 41.62 -39.82 2.93
C SER A 298 40.90 -39.29 1.68
N ILE A 299 39.64 -38.87 1.70
CA ILE A 299 38.93 -38.59 0.43
C ILE A 299 38.17 -37.27 0.48
N VAL A 300 38.87 -36.17 0.74
CA VAL A 300 38.42 -34.90 0.19
C VAL A 300 39.61 -34.10 -0.32
N ARG A 301 39.87 -34.22 -1.63
CA ARG A 301 40.87 -33.42 -2.35
C ARG A 301 40.12 -32.36 -3.14
N PHE A 302 40.05 -31.16 -2.58
CA PHE A 302 39.40 -30.02 -3.24
C PHE A 302 40.30 -29.50 -4.35
N MET A 303 39.89 -29.65 -5.60
CA MET A 303 40.67 -29.15 -6.75
C MET A 303 40.05 -27.91 -7.41
N GLN A 304 38.75 -27.64 -7.20
CA GLN A 304 38.10 -26.38 -7.60
C GLN A 304 36.77 -26.18 -6.86
N THR A 305 36.38 -24.91 -6.74
CA THR A 305 35.28 -24.30 -5.95
C THR A 305 34.20 -25.23 -5.41
N GLU A 306 34.11 -25.27 -4.07
CA GLU A 306 33.09 -26.02 -3.33
C GLU A 306 32.33 -25.12 -2.35
N LEU A 307 31.03 -25.40 -2.18
CA LEU A 307 30.14 -24.76 -1.22
C LEU A 307 29.41 -25.84 -0.42
N SER A 308 29.44 -25.77 0.91
CA SER A 308 28.64 -26.64 1.77
C SER A 308 27.68 -25.81 2.63
N TYR A 309 26.41 -26.21 2.68
CA TYR A 309 25.39 -25.59 3.51
C TYR A 309 24.82 -26.58 4.51
N GLU A 310 24.51 -26.11 5.72
CA GLU A 310 23.78 -26.84 6.77
C GLU A 310 22.27 -26.70 6.56
N SER A 311 21.51 -27.77 6.81
CA SER A 311 20.04 -27.75 6.89
C SER A 311 19.60 -28.13 8.30
N ASP A 312 18.68 -27.35 8.88
CA ASP A 312 18.11 -27.62 10.20
C ASP A 312 17.44 -29.02 10.28
N ARG A 313 17.61 -29.71 11.40
CA ARG A 313 16.92 -30.98 11.72
C ARG A 313 15.52 -30.69 12.26
N ASN A 314 14.55 -31.51 11.80
CA ASN A 314 13.15 -31.69 12.25
C ASN A 314 12.70 -30.77 13.41
#